data_AF-A0A3B9L2J7-F1
#
_entry.id   AF-A0A3B9L2J7-F1
#
_cell.length_a   1.000
_cell.length_b   1.000
_cell.length_c   1.000
_cell.angle_alpha   90.00
_cell.angle_beta   90.00
_cell.angle_gamma   90.00
#
_symmetry.space_group_name_H-M   'P 1'
#
loop_
_entity.id
_entity.type
_entity.pdbx_description
1 polymer ?
#
loop_
_entity_poly.entity_id
_entity_poly.type
_entity_poly.pdbx_seq_one_letter_code
_entity_poly.pdbx_strand_id
1 'polypeptide(L)' 'CGGHPGEDDIPNMILLPRAADELEIPFVSSGGQADGRSLVASLAMGASGMNMG' A
#
# COMPACT_ATOMS: atom_id res chain seq x y z
N CYS A 1 4.60 -5.84 -5.46
CA CYS A 1 5.30 -4.79 -6.24
C CYS A 1 6.04 -5.44 -7.41
N GLY A 2 6.58 -4.66 -8.35
CA GLY A 2 7.65 -5.17 -9.20
C GLY A 2 8.95 -5.29 -8.39
N GLY A 3 9.82 -6.25 -8.71
CA GLY A 3 11.09 -6.46 -8.01
C GLY A 3 10.97 -7.49 -6.87
N HIS A 4 11.51 -7.17 -5.70
CA HIS A 4 11.57 -8.07 -4.54
C HIS A 4 10.46 -7.73 -3.54
N PRO A 5 9.37 -8.52 -3.46
CA PRO A 5 8.21 -8.22 -2.62
C PRO A 5 8.35 -8.66 -1.15
N GLY A 6 9.49 -9.20 -0.76
CA GLY A 6 9.63 -9.98 0.49
C GLY A 6 9.16 -11.43 0.30
N GLU A 7 9.16 -12.20 1.38
CA GLU A 7 8.91 -13.65 1.36
C GLU A 7 7.54 -14.07 1.93
N ASP A 8 6.76 -13.14 2.50
CA ASP A 8 5.52 -13.44 3.22
C ASP A 8 4.26 -13.50 2.33
N ASP A 9 4.37 -13.12 1.05
CA ASP A 9 3.28 -13.14 0.07
C ASP A 9 1.97 -12.43 0.51
N ILE A 10 2.09 -11.31 1.24
CA ILE A 10 0.94 -10.54 1.71
C ILE A 10 0.55 -9.46 0.68
N PRO A 11 -0.65 -9.51 0.08
CA PRO A 11 -1.09 -8.50 -0.86
C PRO A 11 -1.43 -7.18 -0.17
N ASN A 12 -1.37 -6.07 -0.91
CA ASN A 12 -1.66 -4.72 -0.42
C ASN A 12 -3.05 -4.58 0.23
N MET A 13 -4.06 -5.35 -0.22
CA MET A 13 -5.40 -5.35 0.37
C MET A 13 -5.43 -5.87 1.82
N ILE A 14 -4.35 -6.47 2.30
CA ILE A 14 -4.17 -6.97 3.67
C ILE A 14 -3.05 -6.19 4.37
N LEU A 15 -1.92 -6.00 3.70
CA LEU A 15 -0.75 -5.36 4.30
C LEU A 15 -1.00 -3.89 4.67
N LEU A 16 -1.67 -3.13 3.79
CA LEU A 16 -1.90 -1.70 4.01
C LEU A 16 -2.79 -1.40 5.22
N PRO A 17 -3.99 -2.01 5.39
CA PRO A 17 -4.78 -1.77 6.59
C PRO A 17 -4.07 -2.26 7.85
N ARG A 18 -3.33 -3.38 7.79
CA ARG A 18 -2.55 -3.85 8.94
C ARG A 18 -1.44 -2.88 9.35
N ALA A 19 -0.82 -2.20 8.38
CA ALA A 19 0.15 -1.14 8.62
C ALA A 19 -0.52 0.11 9.22
N ALA A 20 -1.71 0.47 8.74
CA ALA A 20 -2.47 1.60 9.28
C ALA A 20 -2.86 1.40 10.76
N ASP A 21 -3.11 0.16 11.19
CA ASP A 21 -3.41 -0.16 12.58
C ASP A 21 -2.19 -0.04 13.52
N GLU A 22 -0.95 -0.10 12.98
CA GLU A 22 0.29 -0.16 13.79
C GLU A 22 1.15 1.10 13.69
N LEU A 23 1.12 1.78 12.55
CA LEU A 23 1.98 2.93 12.29
C LEU A 23 1.28 4.23 12.66
N GLU A 24 1.94 5.01 13.51
CA GLU A 24 1.51 6.39 13.83
C GLU A 24 2.06 7.40 12.82
N ILE A 25 3.14 7.06 12.12
CA ILE A 25 3.74 7.91 11.10
C ILE A 25 3.03 7.75 9.75
N PRO A 26 2.99 8.80 8.90
CA PRO A 26 2.49 8.68 7.53
C PRO A 26 3.27 7.62 6.75
N PHE A 27 2.56 6.78 5.99
CA PHE A 27 3.16 5.81 5.08
C PHE A 27 2.53 5.90 3.70
N VAL A 28 3.24 5.40 2.70
CA VAL A 28 2.77 5.34 1.30
C VAL A 28 2.60 3.89 0.88
N SER A 29 1.51 3.62 0.16
CA SER A 29 1.30 2.32 -0.49
C SER A 29 2.26 2.14 -1.68
N SER A 30 2.65 0.90 -2.00
CA SER A 30 3.42 0.64 -3.22
C SER A 30 3.19 -0.75 -3.78
N GLY A 31 3.23 -0.85 -5.11
CA GLY A 31 3.07 -2.10 -5.85
C GLY A 31 1.65 -2.37 -6.31
N GLY A 32 1.42 -2.25 -7.62
CA GLY A 32 0.14 -2.54 -8.27
C GLY A 32 -0.80 -1.34 -8.41
N GLN A 33 -0.41 -0.15 -7.94
CA GLN A 33 -1.09 1.09 -8.24
C GLN A 33 -0.70 1.63 -9.63
N ALA A 34 -1.68 2.12 -10.40
CA ALA A 34 -1.47 2.62 -11.76
C ALA A 34 -2.37 3.79 -12.15
N ASP A 35 -3.42 4.07 -11.37
CA ASP A 35 -4.40 5.09 -11.70
C ASP A 35 -5.13 5.66 -10.46
N GLY A 36 -6.08 6.57 -10.71
CA GLY A 36 -6.89 7.18 -9.66
C GLY A 36 -7.73 6.20 -8.83
N ARG A 37 -8.16 5.05 -9.40
CA ARG A 37 -8.90 4.04 -8.64
C ARG A 37 -7.99 3.41 -7.58
N SER A 38 -6.77 3.07 -8.00
CA SER A 38 -5.77 2.54 -7.09
C SER A 38 -5.29 3.57 -6.05
N LEU A 39 -5.24 4.86 -6.41
CA LEU A 39 -4.99 5.94 -5.45
C LEU A 39 -6.08 6.02 -4.38
N VAL A 40 -7.35 6.03 -4.80
CA VAL A 40 -8.48 6.06 -3.87
C VAL A 40 -8.48 4.83 -2.96
N ALA A 41 -8.19 3.64 -3.50
CA ALA A 41 -8.06 2.42 -2.70
C ALA A 41 -6.94 2.54 -1.67
N SER A 42 -5.77 3.04 -2.05
CA SER A 42 -4.65 3.26 -1.13
C SER A 42 -4.98 4.21 0.01
N LEU A 43 -5.63 5.34 -0.29
CA LEU A 43 -6.07 6.30 0.73
C LEU A 43 -7.13 5.69 1.66
N ALA A 44 -8.08 4.94 1.11
CA ALA A 44 -9.11 4.26 1.89
C ALA A 44 -8.54 3.18 2.84
N MET A 45 -7.40 2.58 2.49
CA MET A 45 -6.69 1.60 3.33
C MET A 45 -5.72 2.25 4.35
N GLY A 46 -5.75 3.58 4.50
CA GLY A 46 -4.99 4.30 5.51
C GLY A 46 -3.62 4.82 5.06
N ALA A 47 -3.21 4.58 3.81
CA ALA A 47 -1.99 5.19 3.29
C ALA A 47 -2.19 6.69 3.05
N SER A 48 -1.14 7.49 3.20
CA SER A 48 -1.16 8.93 2.90
C SER A 48 -0.91 9.25 1.42
N GLY A 49 -0.64 8.22 0.61
CA GLY A 49 -0.39 8.33 -0.82
C GLY A 49 0.03 7.00 -1.44
N MET A 50 0.53 7.06 -2.67
CA MET A 50 1.05 5.89 -3.37
C MET A 50 2.36 6.18 -4.09
N ASN A 51 3.25 5.20 -4.06
CA ASN A 51 4.45 5.13 -4.88
C ASN A 51 4.15 4.26 -6.12
N MET A 52 4.54 4.76 -7.29
CA MET A 52 4.45 4.03 -8.55
C MET A 52 5.86 3.66 -9.02
N GLY A 53 5.99 2.45 -9.58
CA GLY A 53 7.23 1.98 -10.20
C GLY A 53 7.37 2.42 -11.64
#